data_AF-A0A0G1CM65-F1
#
_entry.id   AF-A0A0G1CM65-F1
#
_cell.length_a   1.000
_cell.length_b   1.000
_cell.length_c   1.000
_cell.angle_alpha   90.00
_cell.angle_beta   90.00
_cell.angle_gamma   90.00
#
_symmetry.space_group_name_H-M   'P 1'
#
loop_
_entity.id
_entity.type
_entity.pdbx_description
1 polymer ?
#
loop_
_entity_poly.entity_id
_entity_poly.type
_entity_poly.pdbx_seq_one_letter_code
_entity_poly.pdbx_strand_id
1 'polypeptide(L)'
;MKDMLYGGMFWPYYIKKADVKDLIHARKLNLALITGATSLVIVVLHLVVFPKLVKLYADYSLTKPIIIEIEPYIVGALVLISIALIYYFYFTDYIDKQINGKIVKYKDDEMIKTSEILDRKQEVGVFIFLLLAVCFLIFSLIQPIYNLTNTISR
;
A
#
# COMPACT_ATOMS: atom_id res chain seq x y z
N MET A 1 -11.64 26.80 -0.72
CA MET A 1 -10.62 26.12 0.12
C MET A 1 -10.37 26.81 1.49
N LYS A 2 -11.27 27.69 1.99
CA LYS A 2 -11.01 28.53 3.18
C LYS A 2 -11.66 28.07 4.50
N ASP A 3 -12.45 26.99 4.50
CA ASP A 3 -13.29 26.60 5.66
C ASP A 3 -13.10 25.13 6.10
N MET A 4 -11.87 24.61 6.09
CA MET A 4 -11.59 23.26 6.60
C MET A 4 -11.12 23.31 8.06
N LEU A 5 -11.95 22.82 8.98
CA LEU A 5 -11.54 22.58 10.37
C LEU A 5 -10.80 21.24 10.44
N TYR A 6 -9.48 21.31 10.51
CA TYR A 6 -8.61 20.15 10.64
C TYR A 6 -8.72 19.55 12.04
N GLY A 7 -9.08 18.26 12.11
CA GLY A 7 -9.12 17.48 13.35
C GLY A 7 -8.44 16.13 13.15
N GLY A 8 -7.13 16.05 13.44
CA GLY A 8 -6.35 14.81 13.44
C GLY A 8 -5.80 14.34 12.08
N MET A 9 -4.72 13.55 12.15
CA MET A 9 -3.51 13.55 11.29
C MET A 9 -3.62 13.42 9.76
N PHE A 10 -4.77 13.15 9.12
CA PHE A 10 -4.79 12.92 7.66
C PHE A 10 -5.95 13.54 6.86
N TRP A 11 -7.05 14.00 7.46
CA TRP A 11 -8.20 14.55 6.71
C TRP A 11 -8.98 15.61 7.52
N PRO A 12 -9.67 16.57 6.86
CA PRO A 12 -10.53 17.52 7.55
C PRO A 12 -11.65 16.80 8.31
N TYR A 13 -12.07 17.33 9.46
CA TYR A 13 -13.12 16.70 10.29
C TYR A 13 -14.52 16.91 9.70
N TYR A 14 -14.71 18.07 9.06
CA TYR A 14 -15.93 18.44 8.35
C TYR A 14 -15.61 18.84 6.92
N ILE A 15 -16.51 18.51 5.99
CA ILE A 15 -16.36 18.83 4.56
C ILE A 15 -17.69 19.29 3.99
N LYS A 16 -17.67 20.25 3.07
CA LYS A 16 -18.88 20.64 2.33
C LYS A 16 -19.26 19.54 1.36
N LYS A 17 -20.57 19.31 1.18
CA LYS A 17 -21.10 18.33 0.21
C LYS A 17 -20.48 18.48 -1.19
N ALA A 18 -20.29 19.72 -1.63
CA ALA A 18 -19.69 20.04 -2.93
C ALA A 18 -18.26 19.46 -3.09
N ASP A 19 -17.47 19.45 -2.01
CA ASP A 19 -16.06 19.05 -2.03
C ASP A 19 -15.87 17.52 -1.86
N VAL A 20 -16.96 16.76 -1.63
CA VAL A 20 -16.87 15.33 -1.27
C VAL A 20 -16.30 14.49 -2.40
N LYS A 21 -16.73 14.75 -3.65
CA LYS A 21 -16.26 13.99 -4.80
C LYS A 21 -14.77 14.19 -5.04
N ASP A 22 -14.29 15.43 -4.91
CA ASP A 22 -12.88 15.77 -5.08
C ASP A 22 -12.03 15.10 -4.00
N LEU A 23 -12.51 15.10 -2.75
CA LEU A 23 -11.83 14.43 -1.64
C LEU A 23 -11.67 12.93 -1.89
N ILE A 24 -12.74 12.27 -2.38
CA ILE A 24 -12.73 10.83 -2.66
C ILE A 24 -11.81 10.51 -3.82
N HIS A 25 -11.85 11.32 -4.88
CA HIS A 25 -10.97 11.14 -6.03
C HIS A 25 -9.49 11.27 -5.61
N ALA A 26 -9.15 12.31 -4.84
CA ALA A 26 -7.81 12.50 -4.30
C ALA A 26 -7.38 11.32 -3.41
N ARG A 27 -8.29 10.81 -2.57
CA ARG A 27 -8.03 9.64 -1.72
C ARG A 27 -7.79 8.36 -2.53
N LYS A 28 -8.64 8.06 -3.52
CA LYS A 28 -8.50 6.90 -4.42
C LYS A 28 -7.16 6.96 -5.14
N LEU A 29 -6.79 8.13 -5.66
CA LEU A 29 -5.52 8.37 -6.32
C LEU A 29 -4.33 8.16 -5.37
N ASN A 30 -4.36 8.72 -4.17
CA ASN A 30 -3.29 8.57 -3.19
C ASN A 30 -3.07 7.11 -2.78
N LEU A 31 -4.15 6.35 -2.51
CA LEU A 31 -4.05 4.93 -2.18
C LEU A 31 -3.50 4.10 -3.34
N ALA A 32 -3.92 4.39 -4.58
CA ALA A 32 -3.39 3.73 -5.78
C ALA A 32 -1.91 4.06 -6.00
N LEU A 33 -1.50 5.31 -5.83
CA LEU A 33 -0.10 5.74 -5.96
C LEU A 33 0.79 5.09 -4.90
N ILE A 34 0.37 5.08 -3.63
CA ILE A 34 1.12 4.45 -2.53
C ILE A 34 1.28 2.95 -2.79
N THR A 35 0.19 2.28 -3.18
CA THR A 35 0.22 0.85 -3.50
C THR A 35 1.16 0.59 -4.67
N GLY A 36 0.98 1.30 -5.79
CA GLY A 36 1.80 1.13 -6.99
C GLY A 36 3.28 1.44 -6.77
N ALA A 37 3.61 2.50 -6.02
CA ALA A 37 4.98 2.83 -5.67
C ALA A 37 5.64 1.73 -4.82
N THR A 38 4.89 1.17 -3.86
CA THR A 38 5.37 0.06 -3.03
C THR A 38 5.65 -1.18 -3.88
N SER A 39 4.72 -1.56 -4.76
CA SER A 39 4.89 -2.70 -5.66
C SER A 39 6.08 -2.51 -6.59
N LEU A 40 6.27 -1.29 -7.12
CA LEU A 40 7.40 -0.95 -7.96
C LEU A 40 8.73 -1.17 -7.22
N VAL A 41 8.82 -0.71 -5.97
CA VAL A 41 10.00 -0.93 -5.13
C VAL A 41 10.26 -2.43 -4.93
N ILE A 42 9.25 -3.22 -4.61
CA ILE A 42 9.38 -4.68 -4.45
C ILE A 42 9.89 -5.32 -5.74
N VAL A 43 9.32 -4.97 -6.89
CA VAL A 43 9.72 -5.51 -8.20
C VAL A 43 11.16 -5.13 -8.54
N VAL A 44 11.55 -3.88 -8.31
CA VAL A 44 12.94 -3.44 -8.56
C VAL A 44 13.91 -4.20 -7.65
N LEU A 45 13.58 -4.36 -6.36
CA LEU A 45 14.42 -5.13 -5.43
C LEU A 45 14.52 -6.60 -5.84
N HIS A 46 13.42 -7.21 -6.28
CA HIS A 46 13.40 -8.57 -6.79
C HIS A 46 14.23 -8.73 -8.07
N LEU A 47 14.20 -7.77 -9.00
CA LEU A 47 14.95 -7.89 -10.25
C LEU A 47 16.44 -7.55 -10.10
N VAL A 48 16.79 -6.67 -9.15
CA VAL A 48 18.15 -6.12 -9.03
C VAL A 48 18.93 -6.72 -7.88
N VAL A 49 18.31 -6.84 -6.69
CA VAL A 49 18.99 -7.25 -5.46
C VAL A 49 18.95 -8.76 -5.29
N PHE A 50 17.79 -9.37 -5.51
CA PHE A 50 17.61 -10.81 -5.27
C PHE A 50 18.56 -11.71 -6.09
N PRO A 51 18.82 -11.49 -7.40
CA PRO A 51 19.77 -12.31 -8.15
C PRO A 51 21.19 -12.20 -7.62
N LYS A 52 21.58 -11.01 -7.14
CA LYS A 52 22.89 -10.79 -6.51
C LYS A 52 23.00 -11.52 -5.18
N LEU A 53 21.93 -11.50 -4.38
CA LEU A 53 21.86 -12.24 -3.13
C LEU A 53 21.99 -13.75 -3.36
N VAL A 54 21.23 -14.30 -4.30
CA VAL A 54 21.29 -15.72 -4.67
C VAL A 54 22.69 -16.11 -5.16
N LYS A 55 23.33 -15.24 -5.94
CA LYS A 55 24.69 -15.45 -6.42
C LYS A 55 25.69 -15.49 -5.25
N LEU A 56 25.59 -14.59 -4.28
CA LEU A 56 26.46 -14.61 -3.09
C LEU A 56 26.34 -15.92 -2.32
N TYR A 57 25.12 -16.42 -2.07
CA TYR A 57 24.94 -17.72 -1.43
C TYR A 57 25.61 -18.87 -2.21
N ALA A 58 25.57 -18.82 -3.55
CA ALA A 58 26.23 -19.80 -4.40
C ALA A 58 27.76 -19.67 -4.35
N ASP A 59 28.29 -18.45 -4.46
CA ASP A 59 29.74 -18.17 -4.47
C ASP A 59 30.40 -18.59 -3.14
N TYR A 60 29.70 -18.45 -2.01
CA TYR A 60 30.18 -18.87 -0.69
C TYR A 60 29.80 -20.30 -0.31
N SER A 61 29.17 -21.08 -1.20
CA SER A 61 28.71 -22.46 -0.93
C SER A 61 27.84 -22.59 0.32
N LEU A 62 27.05 -21.55 0.63
CA LEU A 62 26.18 -21.51 1.80
C LEU A 62 24.79 -22.03 1.47
N THR A 63 24.19 -22.76 2.40
CA THR A 63 22.79 -23.20 2.27
C THR A 63 21.87 -21.99 2.20
N LYS A 64 21.05 -21.94 1.14
CA LYS A 64 20.06 -20.87 0.97
C LYS A 64 18.95 -21.05 2.01
N PRO A 65 18.55 -19.99 2.73
CA PRO A 65 17.36 -20.06 3.57
C PRO A 65 16.10 -20.27 2.72
N ILE A 66 15.14 -21.05 3.22
CA ILE A 66 13.89 -21.41 2.53
C ILE A 66 13.15 -20.17 2.00
N ILE A 67 13.22 -19.05 2.73
CA ILE A 67 12.59 -17.78 2.34
C ILE A 67 13.06 -17.29 0.96
N ILE A 68 14.32 -17.55 0.58
CA ILE A 68 14.86 -17.20 -0.75
C ILE A 68 14.25 -18.07 -1.83
N GLU A 69 13.96 -19.34 -1.57
CA GLU A 69 13.39 -20.25 -2.58
C GLU A 69 11.93 -19.90 -2.90
N ILE A 70 11.17 -19.48 -1.88
CA ILE A 70 9.76 -19.13 -2.02
C ILE A 70 9.54 -17.64 -2.39
N GLU A 71 10.59 -16.83 -2.33
CA GLU A 71 10.57 -15.38 -2.56
C GLU A 71 9.87 -14.99 -3.87
N PRO A 72 10.13 -15.64 -5.04
CA PRO A 72 9.52 -15.23 -6.29
C PRO A 72 7.99 -15.38 -6.30
N TYR A 73 7.48 -16.42 -5.62
CA TYR A 73 6.05 -16.65 -5.48
C TYR A 73 5.39 -15.59 -4.59
N ILE A 74 6.07 -15.19 -3.51
CA ILE A 74 5.59 -14.14 -2.62
C ILE A 74 5.56 -12.79 -3.34
N VAL A 75 6.62 -12.46 -4.10
CA VAL A 75 6.64 -11.25 -4.94
C VAL A 75 5.51 -11.28 -5.96
N GLY A 76 5.33 -12.39 -6.67
CA GLY A 76 4.23 -12.56 -7.62
C GLY A 76 2.86 -12.33 -6.97
N ALA A 77 2.64 -12.89 -5.78
CA ALA A 77 1.41 -12.69 -5.01
C ALA A 77 1.21 -11.22 -4.59
N LEU A 78 2.26 -10.56 -4.09
CA LEU A 78 2.19 -9.15 -3.69
C LEU A 78 1.90 -8.23 -4.89
N VAL A 79 2.49 -8.51 -6.06
CA VAL A 79 2.22 -7.78 -7.30
C VAL A 79 0.77 -7.98 -7.76
N LEU A 80 0.26 -9.22 -7.75
CA LEU A 80 -1.13 -9.49 -8.11
C LEU A 80 -2.12 -8.81 -7.16
N ILE A 81 -1.87 -8.86 -5.85
CA ILE A 81 -2.67 -8.13 -4.84
C ILE A 81 -2.64 -6.64 -5.12
N SER A 82 -1.46 -6.09 -5.46
CA SER A 82 -1.32 -4.68 -5.79
C SER A 82 -2.13 -4.27 -7.02
N ILE A 83 -2.09 -5.08 -8.08
CA ILE A 83 -2.89 -4.85 -9.29
C ILE A 83 -4.39 -4.89 -8.94
N ALA A 84 -4.82 -5.87 -8.13
CA ALA A 84 -6.20 -5.98 -7.68
C ALA A 84 -6.64 -4.76 -6.84
N LEU A 85 -5.78 -4.26 -5.95
CA LEU A 85 -6.04 -3.06 -5.15
C LEU A 85 -6.10 -1.80 -6.00
N ILE A 86 -5.16 -1.60 -6.94
CA ILE A 86 -5.18 -0.48 -7.88
C ILE A 86 -6.44 -0.53 -8.74
N TYR A 87 -6.80 -1.71 -9.23
CA TYR A 87 -8.02 -1.91 -9.99
C TYR A 87 -9.26 -1.55 -9.16
N TYR A 88 -9.34 -2.07 -7.94
CA TYR A 88 -10.43 -1.78 -7.00
C TYR A 88 -10.53 -0.28 -6.72
N PHE A 89 -9.42 0.39 -6.43
CA PHE A 89 -9.42 1.80 -6.09
C PHE A 89 -9.62 2.73 -7.28
N TYR A 90 -9.17 2.39 -8.49
CA TYR A 90 -9.18 3.34 -9.60
C TYR A 90 -10.29 3.06 -10.62
N PHE A 91 -10.56 1.78 -10.90
CA PHE A 91 -11.46 1.38 -12.00
C PHE A 91 -12.86 0.98 -11.53
N THR A 92 -13.07 0.77 -10.22
CA THR A 92 -14.41 0.45 -9.72
C THR A 92 -15.17 1.70 -9.29
N ASP A 93 -16.41 1.81 -9.77
CA ASP A 93 -17.39 2.81 -9.32
C ASP A 93 -18.03 2.42 -7.97
N TYR A 94 -17.62 1.31 -7.36
CA TYR A 94 -18.24 0.79 -6.14
C TYR A 94 -18.18 1.81 -5.01
N ILE A 95 -17.00 2.43 -4.83
CA ILE A 95 -16.77 3.46 -3.83
C ILE A 95 -17.65 4.69 -4.12
N ASP A 96 -17.70 5.12 -5.38
CA ASP A 96 -18.46 6.31 -5.77
C ASP A 96 -19.97 6.08 -5.63
N LYS A 97 -20.47 4.89 -5.96
CA LYS A 97 -21.88 4.51 -5.75
C LYS A 97 -22.27 4.49 -4.28
N GLN A 98 -21.43 3.88 -3.43
CA GLN A 98 -21.67 3.83 -1.99
C GLN A 98 -21.73 5.24 -1.39
N ILE A 99 -20.85 6.12 -1.84
CA ILE A 99 -20.74 7.47 -1.30
C ILE A 99 -21.85 8.39 -1.85
N ASN A 100 -22.17 8.31 -3.15
CA ASN A 100 -23.30 9.05 -3.71
C ASN A 100 -24.61 8.71 -2.97
N GLY A 101 -24.84 7.44 -2.61
CA GLY A 101 -26.00 7.05 -1.81
C GLY A 101 -26.05 7.66 -0.40
N LYS A 102 -24.89 7.94 0.21
CA LYS A 102 -24.81 8.61 1.52
C LYS A 102 -25.00 10.13 1.41
N ILE A 103 -24.44 10.75 0.37
CA ILE A 103 -24.43 12.21 0.19
C ILE A 103 -25.81 12.78 -0.17
N VAL A 104 -26.68 12.00 -0.82
CA VAL A 104 -28.04 12.45 -1.23
C VAL A 104 -28.88 12.99 -0.07
N LYS A 105 -28.58 12.57 1.17
CA LYS A 105 -29.32 12.99 2.37
C LYS A 105 -28.99 14.41 2.84
N TYR A 106 -27.92 15.02 2.34
CA TYR A 106 -27.40 16.30 2.81
C TYR A 106 -27.67 17.43 1.81
N LYS A 107 -27.80 18.67 2.30
CA LYS A 107 -27.94 19.87 1.46
C LYS A 107 -26.59 20.32 0.91
N ASP A 108 -26.60 21.11 -0.19
CA ASP A 108 -25.37 21.46 -0.92
C ASP A 108 -24.36 22.29 -0.12
N ASP A 109 -24.85 23.15 0.78
CA ASP A 109 -24.01 23.97 1.68
C ASP A 109 -23.77 23.34 3.06
N GLU A 110 -24.24 22.11 3.27
CA GLU A 110 -24.15 21.44 4.57
C GLU A 110 -22.73 20.90 4.80
N MET A 111 -22.21 21.14 6.01
CA MET A 111 -20.94 20.57 6.47
C MET A 111 -21.19 19.16 6.98
N ILE A 112 -20.59 18.17 6.34
CA ILE A 112 -20.76 16.77 6.66
C ILE A 112 -19.51 16.26 7.40
N LYS A 113 -19.70 15.45 8.44
CA LYS A 113 -18.58 14.79 9.10
C LYS A 113 -17.95 13.77 8.16
N THR A 114 -16.64 13.87 7.98
CA THR A 114 -15.88 12.98 7.08
C THR A 114 -16.05 11.51 7.44
N SER A 115 -16.17 11.19 8.74
CA SER A 115 -16.36 9.83 9.26
C SER A 115 -17.72 9.19 8.90
N GLU A 116 -18.74 9.99 8.58
CA GLU A 116 -20.06 9.47 8.19
C GLU A 116 -20.05 9.00 6.73
N ILE A 117 -19.26 9.68 5.90
CA ILE A 117 -19.15 9.39 4.47
C ILE A 117 -18.06 8.35 4.21
N LEU A 118 -16.83 8.60 4.70
CA LEU A 118 -15.65 7.82 4.38
C LEU A 118 -15.49 6.60 5.30
N ASP A 119 -15.38 5.43 4.70
CA ASP A 119 -14.98 4.21 5.41
C ASP A 119 -13.45 4.12 5.53
N ARG A 120 -12.93 4.13 6.76
CA ARG A 120 -11.49 4.00 7.05
C ARG A 120 -10.96 2.58 6.84
N LYS A 121 -11.81 1.56 6.68
CA LYS A 121 -11.38 0.17 6.47
C LYS A 121 -10.47 0.01 5.24
N GLN A 122 -10.69 0.81 4.21
CA GLN A 122 -9.86 0.79 3.00
C GLN A 122 -8.42 1.23 3.28
N GLU A 123 -8.24 2.27 4.09
CA GLU A 123 -6.91 2.72 4.53
C GLU A 123 -6.23 1.65 5.38
N VAL A 124 -6.98 1.05 6.31
CA VAL A 124 -6.46 -0.06 7.14
C VAL A 124 -5.99 -1.23 6.27
N GLY A 125 -6.74 -1.58 5.22
CA GLY A 125 -6.34 -2.62 4.26
C GLY A 125 -5.01 -2.30 3.56
N VAL A 126 -4.83 -1.06 3.09
CA VAL A 126 -3.57 -0.61 2.48
C VAL A 126 -2.43 -0.59 3.52
N PHE A 127 -2.69 -0.15 4.75
CA PHE A 127 -1.69 -0.20 5.83
C PHE A 127 -1.24 -1.62 6.16
N ILE A 128 -2.16 -2.59 6.21
CA ILE A 128 -1.82 -4.01 6.41
C ILE A 128 -0.96 -4.51 5.24
N PHE A 129 -1.33 -4.17 4.00
CA PHE A 129 -0.53 -4.52 2.82
C PHE A 129 0.89 -3.95 2.90
N LEU A 130 1.03 -2.67 3.27
CA LEU A 130 2.33 -2.03 3.48
C LEU A 130 3.15 -2.72 4.57
N LEU A 131 2.51 -3.07 5.69
CA LEU A 131 3.18 -3.79 6.78
C LEU A 131 3.68 -5.16 6.32
N LEU A 132 2.87 -5.91 5.57
CA LEU A 132 3.26 -7.20 5.00
C LEU A 132 4.43 -7.06 4.03
N ALA A 133 4.40 -6.02 3.17
CA ALA A 133 5.51 -5.72 2.26
C ALA A 133 6.82 -5.43 3.03
N VAL A 134 6.76 -4.62 4.09
CA VAL A 134 7.92 -4.31 4.92
C VAL A 134 8.46 -5.56 5.62
N CYS A 135 7.59 -6.35 6.26
CA CYS A 135 7.99 -7.61 6.88
C CYS A 135 8.65 -8.54 5.86
N PHE A 136 8.06 -8.68 4.67
CA PHE A 136 8.64 -9.47 3.60
C PHE A 136 10.06 -9.00 3.25
N LEU A 137 10.28 -7.70 3.03
CA LEU A 137 11.61 -7.15 2.71
C LEU A 137 12.64 -7.44 3.82
N ILE A 138 12.22 -7.38 5.08
CA ILE A 138 13.08 -7.71 6.22
C ILE A 138 13.53 -9.17 6.15
N PHE A 139 12.60 -10.11 5.97
CA PHE A 139 12.91 -11.53 6.00
C PHE A 139 13.56 -12.05 4.70
N SER A 140 13.26 -11.47 3.54
CA SER A 140 13.72 -11.96 2.24
C SER A 140 15.04 -11.32 1.78
N LEU A 141 15.36 -10.11 2.23
CA LEU A 141 16.56 -9.38 1.81
C LEU A 141 17.44 -9.01 3.00
N ILE A 142 16.90 -8.26 3.96
CA ILE A 142 17.71 -7.67 5.04
C ILE A 142 18.35 -8.77 5.88
N GLN A 143 17.55 -9.69 6.44
CA GLN A 143 18.06 -10.76 7.30
C GLN A 143 19.04 -11.69 6.57
N PRO A 144 18.79 -12.16 5.32
CA PRO A 144 19.78 -12.91 4.57
C PRO A 144 21.10 -12.17 4.34
N ILE A 145 21.06 -10.87 4.03
CA ILE A 145 22.27 -10.05 3.86
C ILE A 145 23.06 -9.97 5.18
N TYR A 146 22.39 -9.75 6.31
CA TYR A 146 23.03 -9.75 7.62
C TYR A 146 23.65 -11.11 7.97
N ASN A 147 22.94 -12.21 7.70
CA ASN A 147 23.45 -13.56 7.93
C ASN A 147 24.68 -13.86 7.08
N LEU A 148 24.67 -13.48 5.80
CA LEU A 148 25.82 -13.60 4.91
C LEU A 148 27.02 -12.82 5.45
N THR A 149 26.80 -11.55 5.79
CA THR A 149 27.87 -10.66 6.28
C THR A 149 28.54 -11.22 7.52
N ASN A 150 27.75 -11.67 8.51
CA ASN A 150 28.27 -12.25 9.75
C ASN A 150 29.02 -13.57 9.53
N THR A 151 28.61 -14.36 8.54
CA THR A 151 29.24 -15.65 8.23
C THR A 151 30.58 -15.47 7.50
N ILE A 152 30.67 -14.48 6.60
CA ILE A 152 31.89 -14.20 5.83
C ILE A 152 32.93 -13.44 6.66
N SER A 153 32.50 -12.61 7.62
CA SER A 153 33.40 -11.86 8.50
C SER A 153 34.08 -12.69 9.60
N ARG A 154 33.70 -13.96 9.76
CA ARG A 154 34.28 -14.90 10.72
C ARG A 154 35.23 -15.85 10.01
#